data_AF-A0A348N5F3-F1
#
_entry.id   AF-A0A348N5F3-F1
#
_cell.length_a   1.000
_cell.length_b   1.000
_cell.length_c   1.000
_cell.angle_alpha   90.00
_cell.angle_beta   90.00
_cell.angle_gamma   90.00
#
_symmetry.space_group_name_H-M   'P 1'
#
loop_
_entity.id
_entity.type
_entity.pdbx_description
1 polymer ?
#
loop_
_entity_poly.entity_id
_entity_poly.type
_entity_poly.pdbx_seq_one_letter_code
_entity_poly.pdbx_strand_id
1 'polypeptide(L)'
;MNNEKISMSDEISQAMFDLRKFMFEHVYKNEIARAEEVKARRMIEQLFEYYMENIDSIPDKFRNMLNEGEKKDRVVCDYIAGMTDQYAISKFNEYYMPTAWHVDNF
;
A
#
# COMPACT_ATOMS: atom_id res chain seq x y z
N MET A 1 -33.88 -25.71 7.70
CA MET A 1 -32.48 -26.15 7.86
C MET A 1 -31.69 -24.98 8.40
N ASN A 2 -31.07 -25.15 9.57
CA ASN A 2 -30.26 -24.12 10.20
C ASN A 2 -28.96 -24.00 9.37
N ASN A 3 -28.80 -22.92 8.61
CA ASN A 3 -27.64 -22.73 7.75
C ASN A 3 -26.50 -22.16 8.60
N GLU A 4 -25.49 -22.97 8.93
CA GLU A 4 -24.30 -22.55 9.69
C GLU A 4 -23.39 -21.57 8.91
N LYS A 5 -23.79 -21.12 7.72
CA LYS A 5 -23.02 -20.22 6.86
C LYS A 5 -23.75 -18.89 6.67
N ILE A 6 -23.03 -17.81 6.95
CA ILE A 6 -23.44 -16.44 6.61
C ILE A 6 -23.61 -16.37 5.09
N SER A 7 -24.83 -16.05 4.64
CA SER A 7 -25.19 -15.91 3.23
C SER A 7 -26.21 -14.79 3.05
N MET A 8 -26.16 -14.14 1.88
CA MET A 8 -27.18 -13.18 1.47
C MET A 8 -28.40 -13.93 0.95
N SER A 9 -29.60 -13.36 1.11
CA SER A 9 -30.75 -13.80 0.33
C SER A 9 -30.53 -13.49 -1.15
N ASP A 10 -31.23 -14.20 -2.04
CA ASP A 10 -31.06 -14.07 -3.49
C ASP A 10 -31.28 -12.62 -3.97
N GLU A 11 -32.30 -11.94 -3.44
CA GLU A 11 -32.61 -10.54 -3.75
C GLU A 11 -31.45 -9.60 -3.36
N ILE A 12 -30.89 -9.76 -2.16
CA ILE A 12 -29.80 -8.92 -1.66
C ILE A 12 -28.50 -9.22 -2.42
N SER A 13 -28.24 -10.48 -2.73
CA SER A 13 -27.09 -10.90 -3.55
C SER A 13 -27.14 -10.25 -4.94
N GLN A 14 -28.32 -10.25 -5.58
CA GLN A 14 -28.51 -9.62 -6.87
C GLN A 14 -28.33 -8.09 -6.80
N ALA A 15 -28.92 -7.43 -5.81
CA ALA A 15 -28.76 -5.99 -5.62
C ALA A 15 -27.29 -5.60 -5.37
N MET A 16 -26.56 -6.39 -4.59
CA MET A 16 -25.12 -6.18 -4.36
C MET A 16 -24.30 -6.36 -5.64
N PHE A 17 -24.65 -7.35 -6.47
CA PHE A 17 -24.00 -7.56 -7.76
C PHE A 17 -24.23 -6.37 -8.71
N ASP A 18 -25.47 -5.89 -8.79
CA ASP A 18 -25.84 -4.75 -9.64
C ASP A 18 -25.14 -3.46 -9.19
N LEU A 19 -25.05 -3.22 -7.88
CA LEU A 19 -24.29 -2.11 -7.31
C LEU A 19 -22.79 -2.23 -7.65
N ARG A 20 -22.21 -3.42 -7.48
CA ARG A 20 -20.80 -3.66 -7.82
C ARG A 20 -20.55 -3.38 -9.30
N LYS A 21 -21.42 -3.85 -10.18
CA LYS A 21 -21.34 -3.58 -11.63
C LYS A 21 -21.35 -2.08 -11.92
N PHE A 22 -22.32 -1.35 -11.35
CA PHE A 22 -22.40 0.10 -11.47
C PHE A 22 -21.12 0.82 -10.99
N MET A 23 -20.59 0.44 -9.83
CA MET A 23 -19.35 1.03 -9.30
C MET A 23 -18.14 0.78 -10.22
N PHE A 24 -18.02 -0.43 -10.80
CA PHE A 24 -16.95 -0.72 -11.74
C PHE A 24 -17.09 0.05 -13.05
N GLU A 25 -18.31 0.20 -13.56
CA GLU A 25 -18.56 0.90 -14.82
C GLU A 25 -18.36 2.42 -14.69
N HIS A 26 -18.75 3.02 -13.57
CA HIS A 26 -18.83 4.47 -13.43
C HIS A 26 -17.85 5.10 -12.45
N VAL A 27 -17.26 4.33 -11.52
CA VAL A 27 -16.38 4.87 -10.48
C VAL A 27 -14.94 4.38 -10.68
N TYR A 28 -14.72 3.06 -10.66
CA TYR A 28 -13.36 2.49 -10.67
C TYR A 28 -12.64 2.58 -12.01
N LYS A 29 -13.35 2.63 -13.15
CA LYS A 29 -12.75 2.73 -14.49
C LYS A 29 -12.35 4.14 -14.91
N ASN A 30 -12.43 5.13 -14.03
CA ASN A 30 -12.04 6.50 -14.35
C ASN A 30 -10.53 6.57 -14.65
N GLU A 31 -10.16 7.15 -15.80
CA GLU A 31 -8.78 7.25 -16.29
C GLU A 31 -7.85 7.99 -15.30
N ILE A 32 -8.39 8.92 -14.52
CA ILE A 32 -7.64 9.65 -13.48
C ILE A 32 -7.20 8.70 -12.36
N ALA A 33 -8.08 7.79 -11.92
CA ALA A 33 -7.75 6.80 -10.90
C ALA A 33 -6.65 5.85 -11.38
N ARG A 34 -6.68 5.48 -12.66
CA ARG A 34 -5.68 4.60 -13.28
C ARG A 34 -4.28 5.24 -13.34
N ALA A 35 -4.20 6.55 -13.59
CA ALA A 35 -2.91 7.24 -13.62
C ALA A 35 -2.24 7.28 -12.24
N GLU A 36 -3.01 7.55 -11.19
CA GLU A 36 -2.51 7.54 -9.81
C GLU A 36 -2.18 6.13 -9.32
N GLU A 37 -2.96 5.11 -9.72
CA GLU A 37 -2.64 3.69 -9.44
C GLU A 37 -1.26 3.29 -9.97
N VAL A 38 -0.92 3.71 -11.21
CA VAL A 38 0.40 3.44 -11.80
C VAL A 38 1.52 4.12 -11.03
N LYS A 39 1.32 5.36 -10.56
CA LYS A 39 2.30 6.07 -9.73
C LYS A 39 2.47 5.40 -8.36
N ALA A 40 1.36 5.05 -7.71
CA ALA A 40 1.37 4.37 -6.42
C ALA A 40 2.12 3.03 -6.49
N ARG A 41 1.85 2.22 -7.52
CA ARG A 41 2.58 0.95 -7.74
C ARG A 41 4.09 1.18 -7.84
N ARG A 42 4.52 2.14 -8.67
CA ARG A 42 5.95 2.47 -8.84
C ARG A 42 6.59 3.00 -7.56
N MET A 43 5.85 3.77 -6.77
CA MET A 43 6.30 4.27 -5.47
C MET A 43 6.56 3.11 -4.50
N ILE A 44 5.63 2.16 -4.42
CA ILE A 44 5.76 0.98 -3.55
C ILE A 44 6.89 0.07 -4.00
N GLU A 45 7.05 -0.17 -5.32
CA GLU A 45 8.16 -0.94 -5.89
C GLU A 45 9.52 -0.35 -5.47
N GLN A 46 9.70 0.96 -5.62
CA GLN A 46 10.92 1.67 -5.22
C GLN A 46 11.16 1.61 -3.71
N LEU A 47 10.13 1.84 -2.89
CA LEU A 47 10.26 1.71 -1.43
C LEU A 47 10.69 0.29 -1.04
N PHE A 48 10.11 -0.73 -1.67
CA PHE A 48 10.49 -2.12 -1.42
C PHE A 48 11.96 -2.37 -1.76
N GLU A 49 12.42 -1.93 -2.93
CA GLU A 49 13.84 -2.04 -3.33
C GLU A 49 14.76 -1.32 -2.33
N TYR A 50 14.42 -0.07 -1.96
CA TYR A 50 15.18 0.71 -0.99
C TYR A 50 15.35 -0.01 0.34
N TYR A 51 14.26 -0.54 0.91
CA TYR A 51 14.31 -1.23 2.20
C TYR A 51 14.96 -2.62 2.11
N MET A 52 14.87 -3.29 0.96
CA MET A 52 15.62 -4.51 0.69
C MET A 52 17.13 -4.28 0.66
N GLU A 53 17.59 -3.10 0.28
CA GLU A 53 19.01 -2.72 0.34
C GLU A 53 19.40 -2.15 1.72
N ASN A 54 18.49 -1.40 2.35
CA ASN A 54 18.74 -0.62 3.57
C ASN A 54 17.90 -1.11 4.74
N ILE A 55 18.02 -2.38 5.11
CA ILE A 55 17.14 -3.01 6.11
C ILE A 55 17.17 -2.29 7.46
N ASP A 56 18.30 -1.70 7.82
CA ASP A 56 18.49 -0.97 9.08
C ASP A 56 17.67 0.32 9.19
N SER A 57 17.16 0.82 8.06
CA SER A 57 16.21 1.94 8.04
C SER A 57 14.78 1.55 8.46
N ILE A 58 14.50 0.25 8.58
CA ILE A 58 13.24 -0.25 9.14
C ILE A 58 13.27 -0.17 10.68
N PRO A 59 12.18 0.27 11.34
CA PRO A 59 12.09 0.27 12.80
C PRO A 59 12.36 -1.11 13.42
N ASP A 60 13.03 -1.12 14.58
CA ASP A 60 13.43 -2.35 15.30
C ASP A 60 12.26 -3.31 15.53
N LYS A 61 11.07 -2.79 15.78
CA LYS A 61 9.84 -3.59 15.97
C LYS A 61 9.62 -4.59 14.83
N PHE A 62 9.87 -4.19 13.57
CA PHE A 62 9.74 -5.07 12.42
C PHE A 62 11.03 -5.85 12.17
N ARG A 63 12.20 -5.22 12.33
CA ARG A 63 13.50 -5.92 12.16
C ARG A 63 13.67 -7.10 13.11
N ASN A 64 13.10 -7.05 14.30
CA ASN A 64 13.16 -8.16 15.25
C ASN A 64 12.55 -9.45 14.70
N MET A 65 11.62 -9.37 13.74
CA MET A 65 11.07 -10.54 13.07
C MET A 65 12.14 -11.34 12.32
N LEU A 66 13.23 -10.70 11.87
CA LEU A 66 14.39 -11.39 11.29
C LEU A 66 15.05 -12.32 12.32
N ASN A 67 15.13 -11.89 13.57
CA ASN A 67 15.67 -12.70 14.67
C ASN A 67 14.73 -13.86 15.02
N GLU A 68 13.43 -13.71 14.75
CA GLU A 68 12.40 -14.73 14.91
C GLU A 68 12.36 -15.72 13.72
N GLY A 69 13.19 -15.49 12.68
CA GLY A 69 13.36 -16.38 11.54
C GLY A 69 12.56 -15.98 10.29
N GLU A 70 11.91 -14.82 10.29
CA GLU A 70 11.23 -14.32 9.10
C GLU A 70 12.21 -13.93 7.99
N LYS A 71 11.75 -14.08 6.75
CA LYS A 71 12.56 -13.69 5.59
C LYS A 71 12.57 -12.17 5.43
N LYS A 72 13.68 -11.66 4.89
CA LYS A 72 13.89 -10.21 4.69
C LYS A 72 12.77 -9.55 3.87
N ASP A 73 12.39 -10.17 2.77
CA ASP A 73 11.29 -9.72 1.89
C ASP A 73 9.95 -9.66 2.62
N ARG A 74 9.65 -10.63 3.50
CA ARG A 74 8.46 -10.61 4.35
C ARG A 74 8.47 -9.41 5.30
N VAL A 75 9.58 -9.17 6.00
CA VAL A 75 9.70 -8.05 6.94
C VAL A 75 9.52 -6.70 6.25
N VAL A 76 10.10 -6.54 5.05
CA VAL A 76 9.92 -5.33 4.23
C VAL A 76 8.47 -5.17 3.80
N CYS A 77 7.83 -6.24 3.31
CA CYS A 77 6.41 -6.25 2.95
C CYS A 77 5.51 -5.83 4.11
N ASP A 78 5.73 -6.39 5.30
CA ASP A 78 4.90 -6.13 6.47
C ASP A 78 5.08 -4.69 6.98
N TYR A 79 6.30 -4.15 6.90
CA TYR A 79 6.55 -2.75 7.21
C TYR A 79 5.85 -1.80 6.21
N ILE A 80 5.96 -2.06 4.91
CA ILE A 80 5.30 -1.25 3.86
C ILE A 80 3.77 -1.35 3.97
N ALA A 81 3.23 -2.54 4.17
CA ALA A 81 1.79 -2.75 4.34
C ALA A 81 1.24 -2.08 5.61
N GLY A 82 2.08 -1.84 6.60
CA GLY A 82 1.75 -1.08 7.81
C GLY A 82 1.79 0.44 7.65
N MET A 83 2.21 0.97 6.49
CA MET A 83 2.25 2.40 6.22
C MET A 83 0.87 2.95 5.87
N THR A 84 0.59 4.20 6.27
CA THR A 84 -0.47 4.99 5.65
C THR A 84 0.03 5.59 4.33
N ASP A 85 -0.89 5.92 3.41
CA ASP A 85 -0.53 6.57 2.13
C ASP A 85 0.34 7.82 2.32
N GLN A 86 -0.04 8.68 3.27
CA GLN A 86 0.72 9.90 3.57
C GLN A 86 2.13 9.60 4.07
N TYR A 87 2.30 8.55 4.87
CA TYR A 87 3.61 8.16 5.37
C TYR A 87 4.48 7.56 4.25
N ALA A 88 3.91 6.71 3.40
CA ALA A 88 4.62 6.14 2.24
C ALA A 88 5.08 7.25 1.27
N ILE A 89 4.22 8.22 0.99
CA ILE A 89 4.57 9.40 0.15
C ILE A 89 5.70 10.21 0.80
N SER A 90 5.61 10.47 2.12
CA SER A 90 6.65 11.21 2.85
C SER A 90 8.00 10.51 2.76
N LYS A 91 8.03 9.18 2.99
CA LYS A 91 9.25 8.37 2.89
C LYS A 91 9.79 8.29 1.47
N PHE A 92 8.92 8.18 0.47
CA PHE A 92 9.35 8.23 -0.92
C PHE A 92 10.01 9.58 -1.24
N ASN A 93 9.43 10.69 -0.80
CA ASN A 93 10.04 12.01 -0.99
C ASN A 93 11.39 12.14 -0.26
N GLU A 94 11.49 11.65 0.97
CA GLU A 94 12.73 11.67 1.76
C GLU A 94 13.90 10.97 1.04
N TYR A 95 13.64 9.84 0.38
CA TYR A 95 14.69 9.03 -0.23
C TYR A 95 14.98 9.38 -1.69
N TYR A 96 13.98 9.83 -2.45
CA TYR A 96 14.11 10.01 -3.89
C TYR A 96 14.07 11.46 -4.36
N MET A 97 13.53 12.40 -3.58
CA MET A 97 13.47 13.81 -3.97
C MET A 97 14.68 14.57 -3.41
N PRO A 98 15.49 15.22 -4.27
CA PRO A 98 16.58 16.05 -3.80
C PRO A 98 16.02 17.29 -3.10
N THR A 99 16.57 17.62 -1.93
CA THR A 99 16.28 18.87 -1.26
C THR A 99 17.18 19.97 -1.82
N ALA A 100 16.60 21.13 -2.14
CA ALA A 100 17.38 22.30 -2.49
C ALA A 100 18.23 22.69 -1.26
N TRP A 101 19.52 22.95 -1.46
CA TRP A 101 20.39 23.48 -0.42
C TRP A 101 19.84 24.84 0.03
N HIS A 102 19.19 24.89 1.19
CA HIS A 102 18.95 26.15 1.88
C HIS A 102 20.25 26.55 2.58
N VAL A 103 21.03 27.40 1.91
CA VAL A 103 22.08 28.16 2.56
C VAL A 103 21.39 29.35 3.22
N ASP A 104 21.10 29.24 4.51
CA ASP A 104 20.73 30.41 5.34
C ASP A 104 21.98 31.28 5.49
N ASN A 105 22.30 32.09 4.45
CA ASN A 105 23.17 33.28 4.50
C ASN A 105 23.44 33.82 3.08
N PHE A 106 22.47 34.55 2.52
CA PHE A 106 22.71 35.77 1.73
C PHE A 106 21.57 36.76 1.97
#